data_AF-A0A957U5W1-F1
#
_entry.id   AF-A0A957U5W1-F1
#
_cell.length_a   1.000
_cell.length_b   1.000
_cell.length_c   1.000
_cell.angle_alpha   90.00
_cell.angle_beta   90.00
_cell.angle_gamma   90.00
#
_symmetry.space_group_name_H-M   'P 1'
#
loop_
_entity.id
_entity.type
_entity.pdbx_description
1 polymer ?
#
loop_
_entity_poly.entity_id
_entity_poly.type
_entity_poly.pdbx_seq_one_letter_code
_entity_poly.pdbx_strand_id
1 'polypeptide(L)'
;METIAAFLPILLPVAVALLYAIGFVLDQVQAGQRSRRLFAALNDSARGAPQARHGPGRRGFLADIQPPPEPFARATVEHRIRQPLNPWAWLFPATVVRREFLLIRATLPTPPRQELIWLRHGTPATALGLEPGSALWTLHNLDFIAGEYATRGDNTNGVRHGLSELQTRLGPWLDEVTVWHDPAHAEHVRLIVRTAPLTMADVPILVNLVRGLGRAALF
;
A
#
# COMPACT_ATOMS: atom_id res chain seq x y z
N MET A 1 18.04 56.37 -4.91
CA MET A 1 16.80 55.60 -4.68
C MET A 1 16.33 54.82 -5.91
N GLU A 2 16.70 55.20 -7.14
CA GLU A 2 16.28 54.51 -8.38
C GLU A 2 16.94 53.14 -8.63
N THR A 3 18.12 52.90 -8.07
CA THR A 3 18.89 51.67 -8.32
C THR A 3 18.25 50.41 -7.71
N ILE A 4 17.48 50.51 -6.62
CA ILE A 4 16.86 49.32 -5.99
C ILE A 4 15.61 48.86 -6.77
N ALA A 5 14.88 49.79 -7.40
CA ALA A 5 13.68 49.48 -8.18
C ALA A 5 13.99 48.68 -9.46
N ALA A 6 15.16 48.91 -10.06
CA ALA A 6 15.59 48.22 -11.29
C ALA A 6 15.92 46.72 -11.07
N PHE A 7 16.34 46.32 -9.86
CA PHE A 7 16.70 44.93 -9.55
C PHE A 7 15.54 44.11 -8.99
N LEU A 8 14.48 44.75 -8.47
CA LEU A 8 13.30 44.09 -7.93
C LEU A 8 12.65 43.05 -8.88
N PRO A 9 12.47 43.30 -10.20
CA PRO A 9 11.85 42.32 -11.11
C PRO A 9 12.74 41.10 -11.39
N ILE A 10 14.04 41.15 -11.07
CA ILE A 10 14.97 40.02 -11.22
C ILE A 10 15.15 39.29 -9.89
N LEU A 11 15.22 40.02 -8.78
CA LEU A 11 15.40 39.44 -7.45
C LEU A 11 14.18 38.62 -7.01
N LEU A 12 12.97 39.06 -7.35
CA LEU A 12 11.74 38.33 -7.00
C LEU A 12 11.65 36.94 -7.62
N PRO A 13 11.78 36.74 -8.95
CA PRO A 13 11.72 35.40 -9.54
C PRO A 13 12.88 34.50 -9.10
N VAL A 14 14.07 35.07 -8.87
CA VAL A 14 15.21 34.31 -8.32
C VAL A 14 14.91 33.83 -6.90
N ALA A 15 14.37 34.69 -6.03
CA ALA A 15 13.98 34.31 -4.68
C ALA A 15 12.88 33.23 -4.69
N VAL A 16 11.87 33.37 -5.55
CA VAL A 16 10.81 32.36 -5.71
C VAL A 16 11.38 31.02 -6.22
N ALA A 17 12.26 31.04 -7.21
CA ALA A 17 12.91 29.83 -7.73
C ALA A 17 13.77 29.15 -6.66
N LEU A 18 14.46 29.93 -5.83
CA LEU A 18 15.31 29.42 -4.76
C LEU A 18 14.47 28.80 -3.62
N LEU A 19 13.38 29.47 -3.22
CA LEU A 19 12.41 28.90 -2.27
C LEU A 19 11.79 27.61 -2.79
N TYR A 20 11.45 27.56 -4.08
CA TYR A 20 10.96 26.36 -4.74
C TYR A 20 11.98 25.22 -4.70
N ALA A 21 13.24 25.52 -5.03
CA ALA A 21 14.32 24.54 -5.00
C ALA A 21 14.52 23.97 -3.58
N ILE A 22 14.50 24.83 -2.55
CA ILE A 22 14.59 24.40 -1.15
C ILE A 22 13.41 23.50 -0.77
N GLY A 23 12.17 23.92 -1.07
CA GLY A 23 10.98 23.13 -0.79
C GLY A 23 11.01 21.76 -1.46
N PHE A 24 11.45 21.71 -2.73
CA PHE A 24 11.64 20.46 -3.45
C PHE A 24 12.68 19.55 -2.80
N VAL A 25 13.86 20.09 -2.44
CA VAL A 25 14.92 19.31 -1.79
C VAL A 25 14.46 18.78 -0.43
N LEU A 26 13.80 19.61 0.39
CA LEU A 26 13.25 19.19 1.67
C LEU A 26 12.24 18.05 1.50
N ASP A 27 11.39 18.12 0.50
CA ASP A 27 10.45 17.04 0.20
C ASP A 27 11.16 15.73 -0.18
N GLN A 28 12.20 15.80 -1.03
CA GLN A 28 13.00 14.62 -1.38
C GLN A 28 13.68 13.99 -0.15
N VAL A 29 14.20 14.81 0.75
CA VAL A 29 14.85 14.37 1.98
C VAL A 29 13.83 13.70 2.92
N GLN A 30 12.66 14.32 3.11
CA GLN A 30 11.59 13.77 3.94
C GLN A 30 11.07 12.44 3.39
N ALA A 31 10.84 12.34 2.07
CA ALA A 31 10.43 11.11 1.41
C ALA A 31 11.45 9.98 1.62
N GLY A 32 12.75 10.28 1.46
CA GLY A 32 13.83 9.33 1.71
C GLY A 32 13.91 8.89 3.18
N GLN A 33 13.78 9.82 4.13
CA GLN A 33 13.76 9.49 5.56
C GLN A 33 12.56 8.62 5.93
N ARG A 34 11.38 8.92 5.39
CA ARG A 34 10.16 8.14 5.62
C ARG A 34 10.31 6.71 5.11
N SER A 35 10.80 6.54 3.89
CA SER A 35 11.08 5.23 3.28
C SER A 35 12.03 4.40 4.16
N ARG A 36 13.10 5.01 4.68
CA ARG A 36 14.04 4.35 5.62
C ARG A 36 13.38 3.95 6.93
N ARG A 37 12.55 4.82 7.52
CA ARG A 37 11.82 4.52 8.76
C ARG A 37 10.82 3.38 8.57
N LEU A 38 10.09 3.35 7.46
CA LEU A 38 9.18 2.25 7.12
C LEU A 38 9.94 0.93 6.94
N PHE A 39 11.09 0.96 6.26
CA PHE A 39 11.94 -0.22 6.10
C PHE A 39 12.46 -0.73 7.45
N ALA A 40 12.89 0.17 8.34
CA ALA A 40 13.30 -0.18 9.70
C ALA A 40 12.13 -0.77 10.51
N ALA A 41 10.95 -0.15 10.48
CA ALA A 41 9.77 -0.67 11.15
C ALA A 41 9.36 -2.06 10.63
N LEU A 42 9.50 -2.31 9.32
CA LEU A 42 9.31 -3.64 8.75
C LEU A 42 10.30 -4.64 9.31
N ASN A 43 11.58 -4.27 9.39
CA ASN A 43 12.63 -5.11 9.97
C ASN A 43 12.38 -5.45 11.44
N ASP A 44 11.86 -4.51 12.22
CA ASP A 44 11.54 -4.74 13.63
C ASP A 44 10.27 -5.59 13.82
N SER A 45 9.39 -5.59 12.82
CA SER A 45 8.06 -6.20 12.92
C SER A 45 7.95 -7.61 12.34
N ALA A 46 8.71 -7.90 11.29
CA ALA A 46 8.67 -9.19 10.65
C ALA A 46 9.49 -10.17 11.51
N ARG A 47 8.96 -11.37 11.76
CA ARG A 47 9.75 -12.51 12.31
C ARG A 47 10.83 -13.00 11.32
N GLY A 48 11.19 -12.18 10.33
CA GLY A 48 12.25 -12.35 9.34
C GLY A 48 12.76 -10.98 8.88
N ALA A 49 13.97 -10.93 8.35
CA ALA A 49 14.62 -9.70 7.93
C ALA A 49 14.21 -9.32 6.49
N PRO A 50 13.74 -8.08 6.23
CA PRO A 50 13.57 -7.57 4.88
C PRO A 50 14.93 -7.44 4.19
N GLN A 51 15.12 -8.21 3.13
CA GLN A 51 16.26 -8.09 2.22
C GLN A 51 15.87 -7.15 1.07
N ALA A 52 16.49 -5.97 1.03
CA ALA A 52 16.21 -4.98 0.01
C ALA A 52 16.73 -5.45 -1.35
N ARG A 53 15.83 -5.66 -2.32
CA ARG A 53 16.18 -5.73 -3.75
C ARG A 53 16.50 -4.34 -4.29
N HIS A 54 15.74 -3.35 -3.83
CA HIS A 54 15.98 -1.94 -4.08
C HIS A 54 15.93 -1.20 -2.75
N GLY A 55 17.05 -0.57 -2.37
CA GLY A 55 17.20 0.08 -1.07
C GLY A 55 16.24 1.26 -0.84
N PRO A 56 15.96 1.62 0.42
CA PRO A 56 15.09 2.73 0.77
C PRO A 56 15.66 4.08 0.32
N GLY A 57 14.92 4.74 -0.57
CA GLY A 57 15.22 6.08 -1.06
C GLY A 57 13.98 6.91 -1.36
N ARG A 58 14.18 8.03 -2.07
CA ARG A 58 13.13 9.00 -2.43
C ARG A 58 11.99 8.43 -3.29
N ARG A 59 12.23 7.30 -3.96
CA ARG A 59 11.22 6.58 -4.76
C ARG A 59 10.52 5.45 -3.99
N GLY A 60 10.95 5.19 -2.75
CA GLY A 60 10.52 4.05 -1.93
C GLY A 60 11.55 2.92 -1.90
N PHE A 61 11.10 1.67 -1.74
CA PHE A 61 11.93 0.46 -1.70
C PHE A 61 11.18 -0.76 -2.22
N LEU A 62 11.92 -1.83 -2.51
CA LEU A 62 11.38 -3.17 -2.74
C LEU A 62 12.18 -4.17 -1.90
N ALA A 63 11.51 -4.95 -1.09
CA ALA A 63 12.13 -5.89 -0.16
C ALA A 63 11.45 -7.26 -0.21
N ASP A 64 12.25 -8.32 -0.13
CA ASP A 64 11.78 -9.68 0.17
C ASP A 64 11.91 -9.93 1.66
N ILE A 65 10.93 -10.56 2.30
CA ILE A 65 11.05 -10.93 3.72
C ILE A 65 11.69 -12.31 3.83
N GLN A 66 12.81 -12.42 4.54
CA GLN A 66 13.53 -13.69 4.76
C GLN A 66 13.89 -13.94 6.24
N PRO A 67 13.49 -15.07 6.83
CA PRO A 67 12.59 -16.08 6.26
C PRO A 67 11.19 -15.50 5.97
N PRO A 68 10.47 -16.02 4.96
CA PRO A 68 9.09 -15.63 4.71
C PRO A 68 8.23 -15.83 5.97
N PRO A 69 7.38 -14.86 6.33
CA PRO A 69 6.53 -14.99 7.50
C PRO A 69 5.46 -16.04 7.24
N GLU A 70 5.27 -16.97 8.17
CA GLU A 70 4.18 -17.94 8.09
C GLU A 70 2.83 -17.23 7.91
N PRO A 71 1.95 -17.70 7.02
CA PRO A 71 1.99 -19.00 6.33
C PRO A 71 2.54 -18.94 4.90
N PHE A 72 3.26 -17.88 4.54
CA PHE A 72 3.65 -17.63 3.16
C PHE A 72 4.91 -18.40 2.77
N ALA A 73 4.94 -18.91 1.55
CA ALA A 73 6.14 -19.46 0.93
C ALA A 73 7.08 -18.34 0.42
N ARG A 74 6.51 -17.19 0.01
CA ARG A 74 7.24 -15.98 -0.36
C ARG A 74 6.43 -14.76 0.06
N ALA A 75 7.11 -13.72 0.54
CA ALA A 75 6.48 -12.44 0.84
C ALA A 75 7.41 -11.30 0.40
N THR A 76 6.84 -10.33 -0.31
CA THR A 76 7.53 -9.14 -0.79
C THR A 76 6.75 -7.91 -0.41
N VAL A 77 7.47 -6.84 -0.09
CA VAL A 77 6.91 -5.55 0.31
C VAL A 77 7.53 -4.47 -0.55
N GLU A 78 6.68 -3.71 -1.21
CA GLU A 78 7.07 -2.63 -2.10
C GLU A 78 6.48 -1.33 -1.57
N HIS A 79 7.33 -0.37 -1.21
CA HIS A 79 6.91 1.00 -0.96
C HIS A 79 7.12 1.82 -2.22
N ARG A 80 6.07 2.44 -2.75
CA ARG A 80 6.16 3.36 -3.88
C ARG A 80 5.76 4.76 -3.46
N ILE A 81 6.65 5.71 -3.76
CA ILE A 81 6.39 7.14 -3.60
C ILE A 81 6.21 7.71 -5.01
N ARG A 82 4.95 8.00 -5.41
CA ARG A 82 4.68 8.79 -6.60
C ARG A 82 4.48 10.24 -6.20
N GLN A 83 5.53 11.04 -6.38
CA GLN A 83 5.42 12.48 -6.25
C GLN A 83 4.63 13.03 -7.44
N PRO A 84 3.55 13.76 -7.21
CA PRO A 84 2.99 14.59 -8.26
C PRO A 84 4.02 15.66 -8.62
N LEU A 85 4.32 15.83 -9.91
CA LEU A 85 5.03 16.99 -10.44
C LEU A 85 4.10 18.20 -10.32
N ASN A 86 3.86 18.68 -9.10
CA ASN A 86 3.04 19.85 -8.84
C ASN A 86 3.87 20.94 -8.17
N PRO A 87 4.24 22.00 -8.89
CA PRO A 87 5.06 23.07 -8.34
C PRO A 87 4.37 23.86 -7.21
N TRP A 88 3.07 23.71 -7.03
CA TRP A 88 2.29 24.34 -5.96
C TRP A 88 2.18 23.49 -4.68
N ALA A 89 2.70 22.26 -4.69
CA ALA A 89 2.55 21.32 -3.58
C ALA A 89 3.19 21.79 -2.27
N TRP A 90 4.21 22.66 -2.34
CA TRP A 90 4.85 23.21 -1.15
C TRP A 90 4.06 24.38 -0.54
N LEU A 91 3.34 25.16 -1.34
CA LEU A 91 2.49 26.27 -0.90
C LEU A 91 1.14 25.78 -0.34
N PHE A 92 0.62 24.70 -0.92
CA PHE A 92 -0.65 24.11 -0.53
C PHE A 92 -0.49 22.62 -0.25
N PRO A 93 0.25 22.23 0.80
CA PRO A 93 0.51 20.82 1.10
C PRO A 93 -0.77 20.02 1.37
N ALA A 94 -1.82 20.67 1.87
CA ALA A 94 -3.12 20.06 2.12
C ALA A 94 -3.92 19.73 0.84
N THR A 95 -3.61 20.35 -0.31
CA THR A 95 -4.38 20.15 -1.56
C THR A 95 -3.74 19.14 -2.50
N VAL A 96 -2.49 18.73 -2.24
CA VAL A 96 -1.75 17.80 -3.10
C VAL A 96 -1.76 16.40 -2.48
N VAL A 97 -2.64 15.55 -3.00
CA VAL A 97 -2.74 14.14 -2.61
C VAL A 97 -1.47 13.41 -3.05
N ARG A 98 -0.56 13.16 -2.10
CA ARG A 98 0.58 12.27 -2.32
C ARG A 98 0.08 10.86 -2.55
N ARG A 99 0.41 10.27 -3.71
CA ARG A 99 0.13 8.86 -4.00
C ARG A 99 1.29 8.01 -3.52
N GLU A 100 1.38 7.84 -2.21
CA GLU A 100 2.34 6.96 -1.56
C GLU A 100 1.62 5.70 -1.07
N PHE A 101 2.11 4.52 -1.43
CA PHE A 101 1.47 3.26 -1.05
C PHE A 101 2.49 2.18 -0.71
N LEU A 102 2.10 1.31 0.22
CA LEU A 102 2.75 0.06 0.54
C LEU A 102 1.95 -1.05 -0.14
N LEU A 103 2.63 -1.84 -0.96
CA LEU A 103 2.10 -3.00 -1.63
C LEU A 103 2.74 -4.23 -1.02
N ILE A 104 1.94 -5.06 -0.36
CA ILE A 104 2.36 -6.35 0.18
C ILE A 104 1.87 -7.43 -0.77
N ARG A 105 2.79 -8.26 -1.26
CA ARG A 105 2.49 -9.41 -2.11
C ARG A 105 3.02 -10.65 -1.46
N ALA A 106 2.22 -11.71 -1.42
CA ALA A 106 2.68 -12.99 -0.89
C ALA A 106 2.11 -14.16 -1.67
N THR A 107 2.85 -15.27 -1.65
CA THR A 107 2.46 -16.53 -2.25
C THR A 107 2.31 -17.57 -1.14
N LEU A 108 1.19 -18.26 -1.14
CA LEU A 108 0.92 -19.37 -0.22
C LEU A 108 1.58 -20.67 -0.74
N PRO A 109 1.89 -21.64 0.14
CA PRO A 109 2.50 -22.92 -0.26
C PRO A 109 1.58 -23.76 -1.16
N THR A 110 0.27 -23.58 -1.04
CA THR A 110 -0.76 -24.16 -1.90
C THR A 110 -1.70 -23.06 -2.38
N PRO A 111 -2.48 -23.28 -3.46
CA PRO A 111 -3.56 -22.36 -3.81
C PRO A 111 -4.50 -22.10 -2.62
N PRO A 112 -4.99 -20.87 -2.44
CA PRO A 112 -5.97 -20.55 -1.42
C PRO A 112 -7.24 -21.40 -1.61
N ARG A 113 -7.78 -21.94 -0.52
CA ARG A 113 -9.08 -22.61 -0.48
C ARG A 113 -10.23 -21.63 -0.30
N GLN A 114 -9.94 -20.52 0.39
CA GLN A 114 -10.87 -19.41 0.59
C GLN A 114 -10.28 -18.18 -0.10
N GLU A 115 -11.08 -17.60 -0.98
CA GLU A 115 -10.70 -16.46 -1.78
C GLU A 115 -11.57 -15.24 -1.44
N LEU A 116 -10.97 -14.06 -1.58
CA LEU A 116 -11.55 -12.78 -1.25
C LEU A 116 -11.01 -11.71 -2.18
N ILE A 117 -11.90 -10.87 -2.72
CA ILE A 117 -11.53 -9.70 -3.52
C ILE A 117 -12.30 -8.51 -2.98
N TRP A 118 -11.58 -7.46 -2.58
CA TRP A 118 -12.14 -6.19 -2.19
C TRP A 118 -11.33 -5.03 -2.78
N LEU A 119 -12.05 -4.04 -3.30
CA LEU A 119 -11.49 -2.82 -3.91
C LEU A 119 -12.23 -1.61 -3.35
N ARG A 120 -11.51 -0.56 -2.92
CA ARG A 120 -12.14 0.64 -2.32
C ARG A 120 -13.13 1.35 -3.25
N HIS A 121 -12.88 1.36 -4.55
CA HIS A 121 -13.62 2.16 -5.52
C HIS A 121 -14.11 1.34 -6.73
N GLY A 122 -14.39 0.05 -6.54
CA GLY A 122 -14.90 -0.78 -7.61
C GLY A 122 -15.58 -2.03 -7.09
N THR A 123 -16.60 -2.47 -7.81
CA THR A 123 -17.07 -3.84 -7.69
C THR A 123 -15.97 -4.75 -8.25
N PRO A 124 -15.64 -5.87 -7.59
CA PRO A 124 -14.71 -6.84 -8.13
C PRO A 124 -15.30 -7.46 -9.41
N ALA A 125 -15.10 -6.81 -10.56
CA ALA A 125 -15.64 -7.25 -11.85
C ALA A 125 -15.12 -8.63 -12.27
N THR A 126 -13.91 -8.98 -11.82
CA THR A 126 -13.32 -10.32 -11.97
C THR A 126 -14.07 -11.41 -11.19
N ALA A 127 -14.93 -11.04 -10.24
CA ALA A 127 -15.82 -11.95 -9.54
C ALA A 127 -17.13 -12.21 -10.30
N LEU A 128 -17.41 -11.50 -11.41
CA LEU A 128 -18.69 -11.51 -12.13
C LEU A 128 -18.72 -12.40 -13.40
N GLY A 129 -17.69 -13.20 -13.72
CA GLY A 129 -17.69 -14.21 -14.81
C GLY A 129 -16.28 -14.78 -15.09
N LEU A 130 -16.04 -16.02 -15.55
CA LEU A 130 -16.63 -16.72 -16.71
C LEU A 130 -16.28 -18.24 -16.80
N GLU A 131 -15.79 -18.90 -15.74
CA GLU A 131 -15.41 -20.33 -15.87
C GLU A 131 -16.54 -21.31 -15.49
N PRO A 132 -16.99 -22.17 -16.43
CA PRO A 132 -17.92 -23.26 -16.13
C PRO A 132 -17.28 -24.24 -15.15
N GLY A 133 -17.86 -24.39 -13.96
CA GLY A 133 -17.37 -25.30 -12.91
C GLY A 133 -16.58 -24.64 -11.78
N SER A 134 -16.32 -23.34 -11.84
CA SER A 134 -15.78 -22.59 -10.70
C SER A 134 -16.88 -22.33 -9.66
N ALA A 135 -16.57 -22.49 -8.36
CA ALA A 135 -17.50 -22.13 -7.30
C ALA A 135 -17.92 -20.66 -7.46
N LEU A 136 -19.24 -20.41 -7.44
CA LEU A 136 -19.81 -19.11 -7.76
C LEU A 136 -19.39 -18.09 -6.69
N TRP A 137 -18.80 -16.97 -7.12
CA TRP A 137 -18.45 -15.89 -6.21
C TRP A 137 -19.70 -15.35 -5.50
N THR A 138 -19.64 -15.24 -4.18
CA THR A 138 -20.68 -14.58 -3.40
C THR A 138 -20.30 -13.13 -3.18
N LEU A 139 -21.13 -12.21 -3.66
CA LEU A 139 -20.96 -10.77 -3.44
C LEU A 139 -21.57 -10.37 -2.10
N HIS A 140 -20.87 -9.50 -1.36
CA HIS A 140 -21.26 -9.00 -0.06
C HIS A 140 -21.06 -7.49 0.01
N ASN A 141 -21.84 -6.84 0.86
CA ASN A 141 -21.63 -5.45 1.24
C ASN A 141 -20.83 -5.37 2.54
N LEU A 142 -19.99 -4.35 2.68
CA LEU A 142 -19.39 -4.00 3.96
C LEU A 142 -20.39 -3.18 4.79
N ASP A 143 -20.60 -3.58 6.05
CA ASP A 143 -21.61 -2.96 6.92
C ASP A 143 -21.24 -1.53 7.37
N PHE A 144 -19.94 -1.18 7.34
CA PHE A 144 -19.41 0.04 7.97
C PHE A 144 -18.84 1.05 6.97
N ILE A 145 -18.62 0.65 5.72
CA ILE A 145 -18.06 1.48 4.65
C ILE A 145 -18.81 1.14 3.36
N ALA A 146 -19.20 2.15 2.58
CA ALA A 146 -19.75 1.92 1.25
C ALA A 146 -18.70 1.21 0.37
N GLY A 147 -18.89 -0.09 0.15
CA GLY A 147 -18.01 -0.93 -0.64
C GLY A 147 -18.46 -2.38 -0.68
N GLU A 148 -18.24 -3.03 -1.81
CA GLU A 148 -18.56 -4.43 -2.05
C GLU A 148 -17.29 -5.29 -1.99
N TYR A 149 -17.42 -6.52 -1.51
CA TYR A 149 -16.38 -7.54 -1.63
C TYR A 149 -16.98 -8.85 -2.11
N ALA A 150 -16.18 -9.65 -2.80
CA ALA A 150 -16.58 -10.98 -3.24
C ALA A 150 -15.76 -12.04 -2.52
N THR A 151 -16.39 -13.17 -2.22
CA THR A 151 -15.71 -14.34 -1.63
C THR A 151 -16.03 -15.62 -2.39
N ARG A 152 -15.10 -16.57 -2.40
CA ARG A 152 -15.28 -17.91 -2.99
C ARG A 152 -14.62 -18.96 -2.10
N GLY A 153 -15.22 -20.14 -1.97
CA GLY A 153 -14.70 -21.25 -1.16
C GLY A 153 -15.71 -21.79 -0.14
N ASP A 154 -15.35 -22.89 0.51
CA ASP A 154 -16.27 -23.69 1.35
C ASP A 154 -16.54 -23.07 2.73
N ASN A 155 -15.64 -22.23 3.24
CA ASN A 155 -15.73 -21.60 4.57
C ASN A 155 -15.06 -20.21 4.57
N THR A 156 -15.72 -19.24 3.96
CA THR A 156 -15.16 -17.90 3.74
C THR A 156 -15.14 -17.03 5.00
N ASN A 157 -15.65 -17.51 6.15
CA ASN A 157 -15.77 -16.73 7.37
C ASN A 157 -14.42 -16.20 7.88
N GLY A 158 -13.35 -17.00 7.75
CA GLY A 158 -12.01 -16.60 8.18
C GLY A 158 -11.48 -15.40 7.37
N VAL A 159 -11.57 -15.46 6.04
CA VAL A 159 -11.11 -14.36 5.18
C VAL A 159 -12.00 -13.11 5.32
N ARG A 160 -13.31 -13.30 5.52
CA ARG A 160 -14.25 -12.20 5.82
C ARG A 160 -13.89 -11.49 7.12
N HIS A 161 -13.59 -12.24 8.17
CA HIS A 161 -13.13 -11.67 9.43
C HIS A 161 -11.81 -10.91 9.27
N GLY A 162 -10.84 -11.49 8.55
CA GLY A 162 -9.57 -10.81 8.25
C GLY A 162 -9.74 -9.51 7.48
N LEU A 163 -10.65 -9.47 6.49
CA LEU A 163 -11.01 -8.22 5.80
C LEU A 163 -11.63 -7.20 6.76
N SER A 164 -12.56 -7.63 7.63
CA SER A 164 -13.20 -6.76 8.62
C SER A 164 -12.19 -6.16 9.60
N GLU A 165 -11.21 -6.93 10.08
CA GLU A 165 -10.13 -6.42 10.94
C GLU A 165 -9.23 -5.40 10.20
N LEU A 166 -8.88 -5.69 8.94
CA LEU A 166 -8.13 -4.77 8.10
C LEU A 166 -8.89 -3.45 7.88
N GLN A 167 -10.19 -3.51 7.60
CA GLN A 167 -11.04 -2.32 7.45
C GLN A 167 -11.18 -1.54 8.76
N THR A 168 -11.35 -2.23 9.89
CA THR A 168 -11.51 -1.58 11.19
C THR A 168 -10.26 -0.80 11.57
N ARG A 169 -9.07 -1.33 11.27
CA ARG A 169 -7.79 -0.72 11.66
C ARG A 169 -7.22 0.23 10.61
N LEU A 170 -7.39 -0.07 9.33
CA LEU A 170 -6.75 0.63 8.21
C LEU A 170 -7.77 1.18 7.20
N GLY A 171 -9.06 1.13 7.50
CA GLY A 171 -10.16 1.39 6.56
C GLY A 171 -10.09 2.70 5.78
N PRO A 172 -9.60 3.83 6.34
CA PRO A 172 -9.41 5.06 5.55
C PRO A 172 -8.22 5.01 4.58
N TRP A 173 -7.32 4.03 4.73
CA TRP A 173 -6.03 3.96 4.02
C TRP A 173 -5.88 2.71 3.13
N LEU A 174 -6.67 1.66 3.34
CA LEU A 174 -6.67 0.42 2.56
C LEU A 174 -7.28 0.62 1.16
N ASP A 175 -6.55 0.44 0.07
CA ASP A 175 -7.10 0.63 -1.28
C ASP A 175 -7.56 -0.69 -1.93
N GLU A 176 -6.88 -1.80 -1.62
CA GLU A 176 -7.12 -3.12 -2.21
C GLU A 176 -6.75 -4.23 -1.23
N VAL A 177 -7.56 -5.28 -1.18
CA VAL A 177 -7.25 -6.55 -0.52
C VAL A 177 -7.71 -7.68 -1.43
N THR A 178 -6.77 -8.50 -1.88
CA THR A 178 -7.04 -9.66 -2.71
C THR A 178 -6.34 -10.89 -2.15
N VAL A 179 -7.08 -11.98 -2.11
CA VAL A 179 -6.65 -13.33 -1.81
C VAL A 179 -7.30 -14.21 -2.85
N TRP A 180 -6.56 -14.62 -3.87
CA TRP A 180 -7.15 -15.38 -4.96
C TRP A 180 -6.09 -16.20 -5.68
N HIS A 181 -6.54 -17.19 -6.44
CA HIS A 181 -5.67 -17.92 -7.34
C HIS A 181 -5.96 -17.46 -8.77
N ASP A 182 -5.03 -16.72 -9.36
CA ASP A 182 -5.05 -16.36 -10.77
C ASP A 182 -3.86 -17.03 -11.47
N PRO A 183 -4.08 -17.93 -12.44
CA PRO A 183 -3.00 -18.57 -13.21
C PRO A 183 -2.07 -17.56 -13.91
N ALA A 184 -2.55 -16.36 -14.22
CA ALA A 184 -1.76 -15.29 -14.83
C ALA A 184 -0.87 -14.53 -13.82
N HIS A 185 -1.18 -14.61 -12.51
CA HIS A 185 -0.47 -13.90 -11.45
C HIS A 185 0.05 -14.86 -10.37
N ALA A 186 1.37 -14.92 -10.21
CA ALA A 186 2.01 -15.82 -9.23
C ALA A 186 1.79 -15.45 -7.75
N GLU A 187 1.16 -14.31 -7.46
CA GLU A 187 0.88 -13.81 -6.11
C GLU A 187 -0.54 -14.19 -5.68
N HIS A 188 -0.67 -14.86 -4.53
CA HIS A 188 -1.97 -15.27 -4.00
C HIS A 188 -2.60 -14.22 -3.12
N VAL A 189 -1.78 -13.47 -2.38
CA VAL A 189 -2.23 -12.39 -1.49
C VAL A 189 -1.63 -11.10 -1.98
N ARG A 190 -2.47 -10.07 -2.12
CA ARG A 190 -2.06 -8.73 -2.47
C ARG A 190 -2.86 -7.71 -1.66
N LEU A 191 -2.14 -6.75 -1.08
CA LEU A 191 -2.72 -5.72 -0.25
C LEU A 191 -2.06 -4.39 -0.55
N ILE A 192 -2.88 -3.34 -0.78
CA ILE A 192 -2.42 -1.99 -1.04
C ILE A 192 -2.93 -1.07 0.05
N VAL A 193 -2.01 -0.39 0.75
CA VAL A 193 -2.34 0.60 1.78
C VAL A 193 -1.62 1.91 1.49
N ARG A 194 -2.32 3.03 1.61
CA ARG A 194 -1.74 4.37 1.54
C ARG A 194 -0.80 4.59 2.71
N THR A 195 0.42 5.02 2.43
CA THR A 195 1.45 5.19 3.46
C THR A 195 1.51 6.56 4.06
N ALA A 196 0.96 7.59 3.40
CA ALA A 196 0.97 8.97 3.90
C ALA A 196 0.45 9.13 5.34
N PRO A 197 -0.59 8.39 5.79
CA PRO A 197 -1.09 8.46 7.16
C PRO A 197 -0.61 7.32 8.08
N LEU A 198 0.08 6.29 7.55
CA LEU A 198 0.58 5.19 8.36
C LEU A 198 1.69 5.66 9.31
N THR A 199 1.56 5.28 10.57
CA THR A 199 2.61 5.39 11.58
C THR A 199 3.50 4.15 11.56
N MET A 200 4.68 4.22 12.18
CA MET A 200 5.59 3.07 12.27
C MET A 200 5.01 1.95 13.15
N ALA A 201 4.16 2.29 14.12
CA ALA A 201 3.48 1.32 14.98
C ALA A 201 2.42 0.50 14.22
N ASP A 202 1.90 1.01 13.10
CA ASP A 202 0.90 0.32 12.27
C ASP A 202 1.53 -0.79 11.42
N VAL A 203 2.84 -0.72 11.16
CA VAL A 203 3.55 -1.69 10.31
C VAL A 203 3.48 -3.12 10.88
N PRO A 204 3.83 -3.37 12.17
CA PRO A 204 3.64 -4.69 12.76
C PRO A 204 2.20 -5.20 12.74
N ILE A 205 1.23 -4.32 12.99
CA ILE A 205 -0.18 -4.65 12.97
C ILE A 205 -0.56 -5.12 11.55
N LEU A 206 -0.16 -4.38 10.53
CA LEU A 206 -0.40 -4.72 9.14
C LEU A 206 0.19 -6.08 8.76
N VAL A 207 1.44 -6.34 9.13
CA VAL A 207 2.10 -7.64 8.87
C VAL A 207 1.33 -8.78 9.54
N ASN A 208 0.90 -8.61 10.79
CA ASN A 208 0.15 -9.64 11.51
C ASN A 208 -1.24 -9.89 10.91
N LEU A 209 -1.96 -8.84 10.49
CA LEU A 209 -3.25 -8.96 9.82
C LEU A 209 -3.13 -9.69 8.48
N VAL A 210 -2.10 -9.35 7.68
CA VAL A 210 -1.83 -10.06 6.42
C VAL A 210 -1.54 -11.54 6.66
N ARG A 211 -0.74 -11.86 7.68
CA ARG A 211 -0.50 -13.27 8.06
C ARG A 211 -1.77 -13.98 8.53
N GLY A 212 -2.62 -13.29 9.30
CA GLY A 212 -3.93 -13.79 9.72
C GLY A 212 -4.80 -14.13 8.51
N LEU A 213 -4.89 -13.20 7.57
CA LEU A 213 -5.61 -13.37 6.31
C LEU A 213 -5.06 -14.53 5.48
N GLY A 214 -3.74 -14.63 5.33
CA GLY A 214 -3.09 -15.74 4.63
C GLY A 214 -3.36 -17.09 5.28
N ARG A 215 -3.46 -17.15 6.62
CA ARG A 215 -3.81 -18.41 7.33
C ARG A 215 -5.25 -18.77 7.06
N ALA A 216 -6.16 -17.81 7.17
CA ALA A 216 -7.57 -18.01 6.88
C ALA A 216 -7.84 -18.45 5.43
N ALA A 217 -6.98 -18.06 4.50
CA ALA A 217 -7.09 -18.49 3.10
C ALA A 217 -6.80 -19.98 2.87
N LEU A 218 -6.08 -20.64 3.78
CA LEU A 218 -5.66 -22.05 3.66
C LEU A 218 -6.68 -23.04 4.24
N PHE A 219 -7.62 -22.59 5.06
CA PHE A 219 -8.59 -23.43 5.78
C PHE A 219 -10.01 -22.96 5.44
#